data_AF-A0A660R0V5-F1
#
_entry.id   AF-A0A660R0V5-F1
#
_cell.length_a   1.000
_cell.length_b   1.000
_cell.length_c   1.000
_cell.angle_alpha   90.00
_cell.angle_beta   90.00
_cell.angle_gamma   90.00
#
_symmetry.space_group_name_H-M   'P 1'
#
loop_
_entity.id
_entity.type
_entity.pdbx_description
1 polymer ?
#
loop_
_entity_poly.entity_id
_entity_poly.type
_entity_poly.pdbx_seq_one_letter_code
_entity_poly.pdbx_strand_id
1 'polypeptide(L)'
;MANKDNVSGGIVGGQTAQLDLISGANLTVNNLEIARGNATNATVTLNLYGDAEMTVATFHTPTVPGGSATFNLNDSSDLTINGLTSVDGWHIAIDSNAVLTINSAAGENLAIAGLVTAKRPIDTIQTTDLGGNLWQYTVLAGTLDTYDWSGTATIFGHPGDHSWSTTNSWAHREAGNAAEIPGPGDTVLVQRYIQGNEGVPGGSWDSGVSPVLDMATTVLGDVYLVQADAPGGQTAQLDMVGGAYLPAANLLMAPIAGSSATLNMSSNAAVSVNGLFLGVGDGTSASTIRVNMSDTSFLNVLLGTIVNSTGLDLLVTMDDDSILRLANGDLAWANTAVVAANAAGGETILATDVGEGVIEYTVLLGLPIPEVWIDSQNLYWTSVAGLQYSVSNTTDLVSGSWMEWTNGIAATPGTNSIPLPVDTYNPAFFKVNAYE
;
A
#
# COMPACT_ATOMS: atom_id res chain seq x y z
N MET A 1 33.64 2.74 19.61
CA MET A 1 34.43 3.90 19.15
C MET A 1 35.61 4.09 20.09
N ALA A 2 36.83 4.20 19.55
CA ALA A 2 38.01 4.45 20.39
C ALA A 2 38.02 5.92 20.80
N ASN A 3 37.82 6.18 22.10
CA ASN A 3 38.18 7.46 22.70
C ASN A 3 39.70 7.66 22.48
N LYS A 4 40.10 8.85 22.06
CA LYS A 4 41.44 9.17 21.56
C LYS A 4 42.44 9.32 22.71
N ASP A 5 42.51 8.31 23.57
CA ASP A 5 43.58 8.07 24.52
C ASP A 5 43.96 6.58 24.43
N ASN A 6 44.82 6.27 23.44
CA ASN A 6 45.56 5.00 23.27
C ASN A 6 44.80 3.69 22.94
N VAL A 7 44.14 3.60 21.77
CA VAL A 7 43.98 2.31 21.08
C VAL A 7 44.24 2.46 19.58
N SER A 8 45.47 2.18 19.14
CA SER A 8 45.89 2.09 17.74
C SER A 8 45.49 0.74 17.13
N GLY A 9 44.20 0.39 17.19
CA GLY A 9 43.62 -0.75 16.50
C GLY A 9 42.71 -0.24 15.39
N GLY A 10 43.28 0.00 14.20
CA GLY A 10 42.50 0.41 13.03
C GLY A 10 41.44 -0.64 12.70
N ILE A 11 40.24 -0.18 12.36
CA ILE A 11 39.21 -1.02 11.76
C ILE A 11 39.78 -1.59 10.45
N VAL A 12 39.70 -2.90 10.25
CA VAL A 12 40.10 -3.60 9.01
C VAL A 12 38.82 -3.91 8.22
N GLY A 13 38.87 -3.93 6.89
CA GLY A 13 37.69 -3.95 5.99
C GLY A 13 36.56 -4.93 6.37
N GLY A 14 35.32 -4.48 6.19
CA GLY A 14 34.10 -5.24 6.47
C GLY A 14 33.58 -5.21 7.92
N GLN A 15 34.11 -4.35 8.79
CA GLN A 15 33.63 -4.22 10.17
C GLN A 15 32.45 -3.23 10.27
N THR A 16 31.51 -3.58 11.16
CA THR A 16 30.43 -2.68 11.60
C THR A 16 30.76 -2.15 12.99
N ALA A 17 30.65 -0.85 13.20
CA ALA A 17 30.77 -0.24 14.52
C ALA A 17 29.50 0.52 14.88
N GLN A 18 29.02 0.35 16.11
CA GLN A 18 27.84 1.02 16.63
C GLN A 18 28.17 1.83 17.88
N LEU A 19 27.59 3.03 17.99
CA LEU A 19 27.52 3.79 19.25
C LEU A 19 26.08 4.17 19.48
N ASP A 20 25.59 3.80 20.66
CA ASP A 20 24.28 4.18 21.14
C ASP A 20 24.45 5.19 22.28
N LEU A 21 23.92 6.39 22.09
CA LEU A 21 23.74 7.38 23.14
C LEU A 21 22.29 7.30 23.61
N ILE A 22 22.11 6.92 24.86
CA ILE A 22 20.79 6.79 25.49
C ILE A 22 20.38 8.11 26.16
N SER A 23 19.11 8.23 26.51
CA SER A 23 18.54 9.39 27.23
C SER A 23 19.44 9.87 28.38
N GLY A 24 19.65 11.18 28.45
CA GLY A 24 20.49 11.88 29.41
C GLY A 24 22.00 11.87 29.09
N ALA A 25 22.42 11.18 28.02
CA ALA A 25 23.82 11.20 27.60
C ALA A 25 24.15 12.54 26.92
N ASN A 26 25.23 13.20 27.37
CA ASN A 26 25.82 14.33 26.69
C ASN A 26 27.25 13.98 26.27
N LEU A 27 27.51 13.96 24.96
CA LEU A 27 28.81 13.65 24.39
C LEU A 27 29.34 14.82 23.56
N THR A 28 30.42 15.44 24.01
CA THR A 28 31.19 16.40 23.21
C THR A 28 32.47 15.77 22.72
N VAL A 29 32.68 15.76 21.40
CA VAL A 29 33.90 15.22 20.77
C VAL A 29 34.55 16.26 19.86
N ASN A 30 35.85 16.47 20.04
CA ASN A 30 36.62 17.40 19.21
C ASN A 30 36.78 16.89 17.78
N ASN A 31 37.02 15.60 17.61
CA ASN A 31 37.09 14.97 16.30
C ASN A 31 36.37 13.63 16.37
N LEU A 32 35.38 13.43 15.52
CA LEU A 32 34.80 12.12 15.27
C LEU A 32 35.29 11.64 13.90
N GLU A 33 36.16 10.63 13.93
CA GLU A 33 36.71 10.02 12.72
C GLU A 33 36.03 8.67 12.49
N ILE A 34 35.19 8.58 11.47
CA ILE A 34 34.57 7.32 11.05
C ILE A 34 35.45 6.68 9.97
N ALA A 35 35.99 5.50 10.26
CA ALA A 35 36.75 4.66 9.33
C ALA A 35 37.98 5.34 8.67
N ARG A 36 39.00 5.67 9.48
CA ARG A 36 40.32 6.08 8.97
C ARG A 36 41.18 4.86 8.62
N GLY A 37 41.63 4.76 7.36
CA GLY A 37 42.54 3.70 6.88
C GLY A 37 41.96 2.87 5.73
N ASN A 38 42.68 1.87 5.22
CA ASN A 38 42.34 1.06 4.03
C ASN A 38 41.16 0.08 4.21
N ALA A 39 40.20 0.39 5.09
CA ALA A 39 39.07 -0.49 5.38
C ALA A 39 37.92 -0.25 4.39
N THR A 40 37.99 -0.90 3.23
CA THR A 40 36.85 -0.96 2.30
C THR A 40 35.61 -1.53 2.99
N ASN A 41 34.44 -0.98 2.67
CA ASN A 41 33.12 -1.42 3.17
C ASN A 41 32.91 -1.34 4.70
N ALA A 42 33.56 -0.40 5.38
CA ALA A 42 33.25 -0.14 6.79
C ALA A 42 31.88 0.54 6.91
N THR A 43 31.02 0.02 7.79
CA THR A 43 29.71 0.63 8.12
C THR A 43 29.73 1.09 9.55
N VAL A 44 29.31 2.33 9.82
CA VAL A 44 29.19 2.84 11.18
C VAL A 44 27.80 3.39 11.41
N THR A 45 27.20 2.98 12.52
CA THR A 45 25.88 3.43 12.94
C THR A 45 25.99 4.18 14.25
N LEU A 46 25.50 5.41 14.27
CA LEU A 46 25.37 6.21 15.48
C LEU A 46 23.88 6.39 15.77
N ASN A 47 23.41 5.87 16.90
CA ASN A 47 22.04 6.04 17.34
C ASN A 47 21.99 6.96 18.57
N LEU A 48 21.17 7.99 18.52
CA LEU A 48 20.84 8.83 19.67
C LEU A 48 19.37 8.56 20.03
N TYR A 49 19.07 8.41 21.32
CA TYR A 49 17.74 8.11 21.83
C TYR A 49 17.32 9.07 22.94
N GLY A 50 16.02 9.31 23.08
CA GLY A 50 15.48 10.22 24.09
C GLY A 50 16.03 11.65 23.94
N ASP A 51 16.48 12.24 25.04
CA ASP A 51 17.10 13.57 25.13
C ASP A 51 18.63 13.53 25.03
N ALA A 52 19.20 12.54 24.34
CA ALA A 52 20.65 12.46 24.15
C ALA A 52 21.16 13.64 23.30
N GLU A 53 22.24 14.27 23.76
CA GLU A 53 22.90 15.39 23.08
C GLU A 53 24.30 14.99 22.62
N MET A 54 24.63 15.29 21.36
CA MET A 54 25.97 15.11 20.84
C MET A 54 26.45 16.36 20.10
N THR A 55 27.65 16.82 20.44
CA THR A 55 28.34 17.90 19.72
C THR A 55 29.67 17.41 19.16
N VAL A 56 29.85 17.55 17.86
CA VAL A 56 31.07 17.19 17.13
C VAL A 56 31.73 18.45 16.58
N ALA A 57 32.97 18.74 16.98
CA ALA A 57 33.67 19.92 16.47
C ALA A 57 34.14 19.74 15.02
N THR A 58 34.75 18.60 14.70
CA THR A 58 35.07 18.21 13.32
C THR A 58 34.67 16.76 13.06
N PHE A 59 33.94 16.54 11.98
CA PHE A 59 33.51 15.22 11.54
C PHE A 59 34.27 14.81 10.29
N HIS A 60 34.98 13.70 10.35
CA HIS A 60 35.73 13.15 9.22
C HIS A 60 35.06 11.91 8.66
N THR A 61 34.85 11.90 7.35
CA THR A 61 34.22 10.81 6.60
C THR A 61 35.15 9.64 6.36
N PRO A 62 34.59 8.46 6.02
CA PRO A 62 35.36 7.41 5.39
C PRO A 62 35.93 7.94 4.07
N THR A 63 37.25 8.11 3.96
CA THR A 63 37.90 8.45 2.68
C THR A 63 38.10 7.23 1.77
N VAL A 64 37.34 6.15 2.01
CA VAL A 64 37.52 4.85 1.38
C VAL A 64 36.33 4.49 0.50
N PRO A 65 36.57 3.91 -0.70
CA PRO A 65 35.49 3.40 -1.55
C PRO A 65 34.60 2.40 -0.79
N GLY A 66 33.28 2.65 -0.80
CA GLY A 66 32.26 1.76 -0.23
C GLY A 66 32.02 1.88 1.28
N GLY A 67 32.68 2.81 1.97
CA GLY A 67 32.34 3.11 3.37
C GLY A 67 31.00 3.84 3.49
N SER A 68 30.21 3.54 4.52
CA SER A 68 28.97 4.25 4.81
C SER A 68 28.82 4.60 6.29
N ALA A 69 28.12 5.69 6.57
CA ALA A 69 27.78 6.11 7.92
C ALA A 69 26.29 6.41 8.02
N THR A 70 25.62 5.80 8.99
CA THR A 70 24.20 6.02 9.29
C THR A 70 24.06 6.70 10.64
N PHE A 71 23.30 7.79 10.68
CA PHE A 71 22.97 8.52 11.90
C PHE A 71 21.48 8.43 12.14
N ASN A 72 21.09 7.82 13.25
CA ASN A 72 19.70 7.70 13.64
C ASN A 72 19.45 8.59 14.86
N LEU A 73 18.77 9.71 14.66
CA LEU A 73 18.30 10.56 15.74
C LEU A 73 16.88 10.12 16.09
N ASN A 74 16.66 9.61 17.30
CA ASN A 74 15.36 9.10 17.77
C ASN A 74 14.82 10.03 18.85
N ASP A 75 13.49 10.15 18.92
CA ASP A 75 12.80 10.99 19.91
C ASP A 75 13.29 12.45 19.88
N SER A 76 13.66 13.01 21.03
CA SER A 76 14.07 14.41 21.23
C SER A 76 15.59 14.62 21.20
N SER A 77 16.33 13.79 20.45
CA SER A 77 17.78 13.82 20.48
C SER A 77 18.36 14.93 19.61
N ASP A 78 19.46 15.52 20.07
CA ASP A 78 20.12 16.63 19.37
C ASP A 78 21.53 16.27 18.90
N LEU A 79 21.80 16.50 17.62
CA LEU A 79 23.13 16.36 17.02
C LEU A 79 23.60 17.68 16.43
N THR A 80 24.73 18.19 16.90
CA THR A 80 25.41 19.36 16.34
C THR A 80 26.75 18.97 15.71
N ILE A 81 26.96 19.32 14.43
CA ILE A 81 28.21 19.12 13.69
C ILE A 81 28.77 20.49 13.28
N ASN A 82 29.88 20.91 13.89
CA ASN A 82 30.46 22.25 13.67
C ASN A 82 31.46 22.33 12.50
N GLY A 83 31.84 21.20 11.92
CA GLY A 83 32.79 21.16 10.82
C GLY A 83 32.67 19.84 10.07
N LEU A 84 32.21 19.92 8.83
CA LEU A 84 32.04 18.79 7.93
C LEU A 84 33.10 18.85 6.84
N THR A 85 33.84 17.77 6.61
CA THR A 85 34.93 17.76 5.61
C THR A 85 34.57 17.08 4.28
N SER A 86 33.44 16.35 4.22
CA SER A 86 32.87 15.67 3.04
C SER A 86 31.50 15.06 3.41
N VAL A 87 30.66 14.75 2.42
CA VAL A 87 29.29 14.20 2.59
C VAL A 87 29.06 12.86 1.87
N ASP A 88 30.06 12.33 1.17
CA ASP A 88 29.87 11.11 0.38
C ASP A 88 29.65 9.88 1.28
N GLY A 89 28.59 9.10 1.01
CA GLY A 89 28.28 7.86 1.73
C GLY A 89 27.51 8.01 3.04
N TRP A 90 26.84 9.16 3.25
CA TRP A 90 26.05 9.41 4.45
C TRP A 90 24.58 9.07 4.28
N HIS A 91 23.97 8.64 5.37
CA HIS A 91 22.52 8.65 5.52
C HIS A 91 22.17 9.12 6.94
N ILE A 92 21.35 10.16 7.04
CA ILE A 92 20.88 10.68 8.32
C ILE A 92 19.37 10.50 8.37
N ALA A 93 18.89 9.74 9.35
CA ALA A 93 17.48 9.51 9.60
C ALA A 93 17.05 10.23 10.88
N ILE A 94 16.15 11.20 10.75
CA ILE A 94 15.68 12.06 11.85
C ILE A 94 14.23 11.69 12.22
N ASP A 95 13.94 11.61 13.51
CA ASP A 95 12.59 11.49 14.05
C ASP A 95 11.92 12.87 14.27
N SER A 96 10.60 12.88 14.38
CA SER A 96 9.71 14.05 14.51
C SER A 96 10.11 15.10 15.57
N ASN A 97 10.85 14.70 16.61
CA ASN A 97 11.24 15.58 17.71
C ASN A 97 12.76 15.84 17.79
N ALA A 98 13.54 15.28 16.88
CA ALA A 98 14.99 15.38 16.91
C ALA A 98 15.48 16.58 16.10
N VAL A 99 16.58 17.18 16.53
CA VAL A 99 17.19 18.33 15.86
C VAL A 99 18.59 18.00 15.38
N LEU A 100 18.82 18.22 14.08
CA LEU A 100 20.15 18.17 13.49
C LEU A 100 20.60 19.60 13.16
N THR A 101 21.74 20.01 13.70
CA THR A 101 22.36 21.29 13.37
C THR A 101 23.72 21.05 12.72
N ILE A 102 23.94 21.62 11.54
CA ILE A 102 25.20 21.49 10.79
C ILE A 102 25.74 22.87 10.47
N ASN A 103 27.00 23.09 10.79
CA ASN A 103 27.79 24.22 10.33
C ASN A 103 28.59 23.81 9.09
N SER A 104 28.11 24.16 7.91
CA SER A 104 28.70 23.81 6.61
C SER A 104 28.69 25.00 5.65
N ALA A 105 29.70 25.12 4.80
CA ALA A 105 29.72 26.17 3.79
C ALA A 105 28.50 26.07 2.85
N ALA A 106 27.96 27.20 2.39
CA ALA A 106 26.70 27.27 1.64
C ALA A 106 26.59 26.34 0.39
N GLY A 107 27.71 25.93 -0.22
CA GLY A 107 27.75 25.01 -1.36
C GLY A 107 27.63 23.52 -1.01
N GLU A 108 27.91 23.13 0.23
CA GLU A 108 27.83 21.73 0.70
C GLU A 108 26.40 21.38 1.14
N ASN A 109 25.57 22.39 1.42
CA ASN A 109 24.23 22.23 1.97
C ASN A 109 23.24 21.52 1.02
N LEU A 110 23.32 21.77 -0.29
CA LEU A 110 22.50 21.08 -1.29
C LEU A 110 22.81 19.58 -1.38
N ALA A 111 24.06 19.20 -1.12
CA ALA A 111 24.46 17.80 -1.09
C ALA A 111 24.04 17.10 0.21
N ILE A 112 24.02 17.83 1.34
CA ILE A 112 23.56 17.32 2.65
C ILE A 112 22.05 17.08 2.64
N ALA A 113 21.26 18.00 2.09
CA ALA A 113 19.80 17.88 2.06
C ALA A 113 19.32 16.60 1.36
N GLY A 114 20.04 16.10 0.35
CA GLY A 114 19.73 14.83 -0.33
C GLY A 114 20.05 13.57 0.49
N LEU A 115 20.71 13.71 1.64
CA LEU A 115 21.18 12.61 2.49
C LEU A 115 20.46 12.56 3.85
N VAL A 116 19.65 13.59 4.15
CA VAL A 116 18.80 13.68 5.33
C VAL A 116 17.40 13.23 4.96
N THR A 117 16.90 12.23 5.67
CA THR A 117 15.55 11.68 5.49
C THR A 117 14.81 11.68 6.81
N ALA A 118 13.49 11.87 6.76
CA ALA A 118 12.66 11.61 7.92
C ALA A 118 12.47 10.10 8.07
N LYS A 119 12.38 9.62 9.32
CA LYS A 119 12.15 8.19 9.58
C LYS A 119 10.76 7.72 9.18
N ARG A 120 9.76 8.59 9.28
CA ARG A 120 8.41 8.30 8.79
C ARG A 120 8.27 8.82 7.35
N PRO A 121 7.75 8.03 6.40
CA PRO A 121 7.59 8.47 5.01
C PRO A 121 6.66 9.68 4.81
N ILE A 122 5.76 9.93 5.78
CA ILE A 122 4.81 11.05 5.78
C ILE A 122 5.45 12.38 6.22
N ASP A 123 6.61 12.31 6.86
CA ASP A 123 7.26 13.46 7.46
C ASP A 123 8.10 14.20 6.43
N THR A 124 8.11 15.52 6.53
CA THR A 124 8.92 16.36 5.64
C THR A 124 10.11 16.92 6.41
N ILE A 125 11.29 16.89 5.81
CA ILE A 125 12.44 17.60 6.36
C ILE A 125 12.30 19.08 6.06
N GLN A 126 12.23 19.90 7.11
CA GLN A 126 12.38 21.33 7.00
C GLN A 126 13.84 21.71 7.25
N THR A 127 14.38 22.49 6.31
CA THR A 127 15.72 23.08 6.42
C THR A 127 15.60 24.57 6.70
N THR A 128 16.22 25.04 7.77
CA THR A 128 16.23 26.45 8.19
C THR A 128 17.67 26.99 8.16
N ASP A 129 17.88 28.10 7.45
CA ASP A 129 19.14 28.86 7.48
C ASP A 129 19.19 29.71 8.78
N LEU A 130 20.14 29.42 9.66
CA LEU A 130 20.36 30.17 10.89
C LEU A 130 21.41 31.29 10.71
N GLY A 131 22.00 31.41 9.52
CA GLY A 131 23.05 32.37 9.19
C GLY A 131 24.46 31.88 9.55
N GLY A 132 25.47 32.47 8.92
CA GLY A 132 26.88 32.21 9.27
C GLY A 132 27.35 30.77 9.00
N ASN A 133 26.85 30.14 7.93
CA ASN A 133 27.05 28.72 7.56
C ASN A 133 26.30 27.70 8.44
N LEU A 134 25.45 28.16 9.37
CA LEU A 134 24.69 27.28 10.25
C LEU A 134 23.32 26.94 9.66
N TRP A 135 23.04 25.65 9.57
CA TRP A 135 21.78 25.11 9.07
C TRP A 135 21.16 24.17 10.09
N GLN A 136 19.85 24.28 10.25
CA GLN A 136 19.08 23.40 11.10
C GLN A 136 18.13 22.55 10.24
N TYR A 137 18.11 21.26 10.54
CA TYR A 137 17.21 20.28 9.94
C TYR A 137 16.28 19.78 11.04
N THR A 138 14.99 20.08 10.88
CA THR A 138 13.93 19.60 11.76
C THR A 138 12.96 18.79 10.94
N VAL A 139 12.37 17.79 11.57
CA VAL A 139 11.26 17.06 10.96
C VAL A 139 10.00 17.88 11.20
N LEU A 140 9.36 18.34 10.12
CA LEU A 140 7.96 18.69 10.18
C LEU A 140 7.20 17.39 10.16
N ALA A 141 6.62 17.04 11.31
CA ALA A 141 5.69 15.94 11.38
C ALA A 141 4.62 16.18 10.31
N GLY A 142 4.55 15.27 9.34
CA GLY A 142 3.37 15.17 8.50
C GLY A 142 2.23 14.92 9.47
N THR A 143 1.20 15.76 9.42
CA THR A 143 -0.04 15.48 10.14
C THR A 143 -0.65 14.24 9.48
N LEU A 144 -0.31 13.05 9.97
CA LEU A 144 -1.41 12.28 10.52
C LEU A 144 -1.91 13.15 11.64
N ASP A 145 -3.16 13.61 11.58
CA ASP A 145 -3.85 13.89 12.82
C ASP A 145 -3.62 12.65 13.68
N THR A 146 -2.77 12.77 14.70
CA THR A 146 -2.76 11.88 15.82
C THR A 146 -4.14 12.08 16.43
N TYR A 147 -5.14 11.40 15.89
CA TYR A 147 -6.37 11.17 16.59
C TYR A 147 -5.92 10.46 17.86
N ASP A 148 -5.95 11.20 18.96
CA ASP A 148 -5.88 10.64 20.29
C ASP A 148 -7.14 9.77 20.45
N TRP A 149 -7.04 8.52 20.00
CA TRP A 149 -8.07 7.49 20.14
C TRP A 149 -8.20 6.99 21.59
N SER A 150 -7.67 7.73 22.58
CA SER A 150 -7.79 7.42 24.00
C SER A 150 -8.62 8.44 24.80
N GLY A 151 -9.12 9.50 24.15
CA GLY A 151 -9.88 10.56 24.79
C GLY A 151 -11.40 10.37 24.71
N THR A 152 -12.01 9.87 25.79
CA THR A 152 -13.45 9.97 26.01
C THR A 152 -13.99 11.38 25.74
N ALA A 153 -14.95 11.50 24.83
CA ALA A 153 -15.83 12.66 24.59
C ALA A 153 -15.18 13.93 23.99
N THR A 154 -15.35 14.13 22.67
CA THR A 154 -15.79 15.39 21.99
C THR A 154 -15.59 15.36 20.46
N ILE A 155 -15.59 14.19 19.80
CA ILE A 155 -15.54 14.12 18.32
C ILE A 155 -16.80 14.73 17.67
N PHE A 156 -17.94 14.74 18.36
CA PHE A 156 -19.15 15.49 17.94
C PHE A 156 -19.07 16.97 18.34
N GLY A 157 -18.10 17.69 17.77
CA GLY A 157 -17.92 19.12 17.98
C GLY A 157 -18.26 19.98 16.77
N HIS A 158 -18.27 19.42 15.56
CA HIS A 158 -18.59 20.16 14.35
C HIS A 158 -20.06 19.94 13.94
N PRO A 159 -20.81 20.99 13.61
CA PRO A 159 -22.11 20.83 12.96
C PRO A 159 -21.87 20.24 11.55
N GLY A 160 -22.22 18.97 11.33
CA GLY A 160 -22.11 18.30 10.01
C GLY A 160 -21.76 16.79 10.04
N ASP A 161 -21.42 16.21 11.19
CA ASP A 161 -21.00 14.80 11.24
C ASP A 161 -22.19 13.82 11.24
N HIS A 162 -22.11 12.79 10.38
CA HIS A 162 -23.16 11.78 10.23
C HIS A 162 -22.67 10.36 10.57
N SER A 163 -23.42 9.66 11.42
CA SER A 163 -23.22 8.25 11.75
C SER A 163 -24.33 7.39 11.14
N TRP A 164 -23.96 6.32 10.44
CA TRP A 164 -24.90 5.44 9.74
C TRP A 164 -24.85 4.02 10.26
N SER A 165 -25.99 3.61 10.81
CA SER A 165 -26.25 2.26 11.33
C SER A 165 -27.63 1.71 10.97
N THR A 166 -28.41 2.44 10.16
CA THR A 166 -29.82 2.07 9.86
C THR A 166 -29.99 1.46 8.47
N THR A 167 -31.00 0.58 8.36
CA THR A 167 -31.33 -0.34 7.25
C THR A 167 -31.71 0.27 5.91
N ASN A 168 -31.74 1.60 5.81
CA ASN A 168 -32.35 2.26 4.67
C ASN A 168 -31.27 2.65 3.66
N SER A 169 -31.55 2.43 2.37
CA SER A 169 -30.69 2.99 1.34
C SER A 169 -30.68 4.51 1.44
N TRP A 170 -29.64 5.14 0.89
CA TRP A 170 -29.49 6.60 0.82
C TRP A 170 -30.76 7.35 0.39
N ALA A 171 -31.71 6.68 -0.28
CA ALA A 171 -32.97 7.23 -0.76
C ALA A 171 -34.15 7.26 0.24
N HIS A 172 -34.13 6.59 1.40
CA HIS A 172 -35.36 6.45 2.22
C HIS A 172 -35.67 7.68 3.09
N ARG A 173 -36.25 8.69 2.45
CA ARG A 173 -37.05 9.77 3.07
C ARG A 173 -38.38 9.22 3.62
N GLU A 174 -38.39 8.44 4.70
CA GLU A 174 -39.66 8.26 5.44
C GLU A 174 -39.43 8.20 6.94
N ALA A 175 -39.58 9.36 7.60
CA ALA A 175 -40.32 9.53 8.85
C ALA A 175 -40.18 10.97 9.41
N GLY A 176 -40.41 12.01 8.61
CA GLY A 176 -40.63 13.38 9.12
C GLY A 176 -39.47 14.07 9.87
N ASN A 177 -38.37 13.37 10.15
CA ASN A 177 -37.08 13.91 10.55
C ASN A 177 -36.19 13.89 9.31
N ALA A 178 -35.69 15.06 8.93
CA ALA A 178 -34.64 15.16 7.93
C ALA A 178 -33.39 14.47 8.49
N ALA A 179 -33.22 13.17 8.21
CA ALA A 179 -31.90 12.58 8.28
C ALA A 179 -31.12 13.20 7.12
N GLU A 180 -30.21 14.10 7.50
CA GLU A 180 -29.40 14.95 6.64
C GLU A 180 -28.52 14.06 5.75
N ILE A 181 -28.73 14.16 4.44
CA ILE A 181 -27.75 13.68 3.46
C ILE A 181 -26.48 14.50 3.73
N PRO A 182 -25.30 13.89 3.90
CA PRO A 182 -24.07 14.63 4.14
C PRO A 182 -23.88 15.67 3.04
N GLY A 183 -23.53 16.86 3.47
CA GLY A 183 -23.09 17.93 2.62
C GLY A 183 -21.67 17.71 2.10
N PRO A 184 -21.24 18.58 1.17
CA PRO A 184 -19.86 18.59 0.70
C PRO A 184 -18.87 18.84 1.85
N GLY A 185 -17.84 17.99 1.97
CA GLY A 185 -16.80 18.09 2.99
C GLY A 185 -17.13 17.39 4.31
N ASP A 186 -18.34 16.85 4.47
CA ASP A 186 -18.73 16.16 5.70
C ASP A 186 -17.98 14.84 5.86
N THR A 187 -17.71 14.49 7.12
CA THR A 187 -17.15 13.19 7.50
C THR A 187 -18.26 12.19 7.76
N VAL A 188 -18.09 10.99 7.22
CA VAL A 188 -19.09 9.93 7.26
C VAL A 188 -18.53 8.72 7.98
N LEU A 189 -19.28 8.24 8.97
CA LEU A 189 -18.97 7.01 9.71
C LEU A 189 -19.93 5.90 9.31
N VAL A 190 -19.38 4.79 8.82
CA VAL A 190 -20.11 3.60 8.41
C VAL A 190 -19.78 2.45 9.36
N GLN A 191 -20.78 1.91 10.04
CA GLN A 191 -20.65 0.78 10.96
C GLN A 191 -21.78 -0.21 10.76
N ARG A 192 -21.46 -1.50 10.87
CA ARG A 192 -22.50 -2.55 10.86
C ARG A 192 -23.10 -2.72 12.25
N TYR A 193 -22.29 -2.65 13.30
CA TYR A 193 -22.75 -2.79 14.69
C TYR A 193 -22.35 -1.55 15.51
N ILE A 194 -23.33 -0.89 16.14
CA ILE A 194 -23.06 0.05 17.22
C ILE A 194 -22.93 -0.75 18.52
N GLN A 195 -21.91 -0.45 19.32
CA GLN A 195 -21.71 -1.07 20.63
C GLN A 195 -23.01 -1.06 21.46
N GLY A 196 -23.53 -2.25 21.73
CA GLY A 196 -24.42 -2.54 22.85
C GLY A 196 -23.65 -3.35 23.89
N ASN A 197 -23.03 -2.66 24.85
CA ASN A 197 -22.56 -3.15 26.14
C ASN A 197 -22.29 -4.68 26.24
N GLU A 198 -21.10 -5.12 25.81
CA GLU A 198 -20.64 -6.47 26.15
C GLU A 198 -20.65 -6.62 27.69
N GLY A 199 -21.51 -7.50 28.20
CA GLY A 199 -21.54 -7.88 29.61
C GLY A 199 -22.78 -7.49 30.41
N VAL A 200 -23.81 -6.86 29.83
CA VAL A 200 -25.10 -6.67 30.51
C VAL A 200 -26.10 -7.73 30.03
N PRO A 201 -26.52 -8.68 30.89
CA PRO A 201 -27.57 -9.63 30.55
C PRO A 201 -28.86 -8.87 30.22
N GLY A 202 -29.24 -8.84 28.94
CA GLY A 202 -30.46 -8.20 28.45
C GLY A 202 -30.28 -7.05 27.45
N GLY A 203 -29.05 -6.63 27.13
CA GLY A 203 -28.81 -5.74 25.98
C GLY A 203 -29.00 -6.50 24.67
N SER A 204 -30.08 -6.22 23.93
CA SER A 204 -30.23 -6.76 22.58
C SER A 204 -29.15 -6.15 21.69
N TRP A 205 -28.36 -7.01 21.05
CA TRP A 205 -27.52 -6.61 19.93
C TRP A 205 -28.45 -6.02 18.87
N ASP A 206 -28.23 -4.78 18.45
CA ASP A 206 -28.83 -4.32 17.20
C ASP A 206 -28.29 -5.26 16.12
N SER A 207 -29.20 -6.04 15.52
CA SER A 207 -28.86 -6.93 14.41
C SER A 207 -28.48 -6.05 13.22
N GLY A 208 -27.21 -5.69 13.17
CA GLY A 208 -26.62 -4.73 12.25
C GLY A 208 -26.78 -5.14 10.80
N VAL A 209 -27.66 -4.44 10.09
CA VAL A 209 -27.78 -4.51 8.63
C VAL A 209 -26.81 -3.49 8.05
N SER A 210 -26.06 -3.91 7.04
CA SER A 210 -25.09 -3.05 6.35
C SER A 210 -25.82 -1.93 5.60
N PRO A 211 -25.38 -0.67 5.69
CA PRO A 211 -25.93 0.41 4.88
C PRO A 211 -25.68 0.16 3.39
N VAL A 212 -26.67 0.54 2.57
CA VAL A 212 -26.61 0.46 1.11
C VAL A 212 -26.58 1.87 0.50
N LEU A 213 -25.56 2.15 -0.29
CA LEU A 213 -25.45 3.33 -1.13
C LEU A 213 -25.94 2.99 -2.54
N ASP A 214 -26.98 3.66 -3.00
CA ASP A 214 -27.65 3.43 -4.30
C ASP A 214 -27.71 4.70 -5.17
N MET A 215 -27.00 5.76 -4.78
CA MET A 215 -26.99 7.04 -5.50
C MET A 215 -25.65 7.78 -5.40
N ALA A 216 -25.52 8.84 -6.18
CA ALA A 216 -24.35 9.71 -6.09
C ALA A 216 -24.38 10.60 -4.82
N THR A 217 -23.21 10.73 -4.22
CA THR A 217 -22.95 11.61 -3.07
C THR A 217 -22.37 12.94 -3.53
N THR A 218 -22.45 13.98 -2.69
CA THR A 218 -21.55 15.14 -2.84
C THR A 218 -20.12 14.74 -2.48
N VAL A 219 -19.11 15.52 -2.88
CA VAL A 219 -17.73 15.25 -2.46
C VAL A 219 -17.62 15.35 -0.95
N LEU A 220 -17.42 14.21 -0.28
CA LEU A 220 -17.28 14.12 1.17
C LEU A 220 -15.86 14.49 1.61
N GLY A 221 -15.71 14.77 2.89
CA GLY A 221 -14.41 14.85 3.56
C GLY A 221 -13.83 13.45 3.68
N ASP A 222 -13.92 12.84 4.85
CA ASP A 222 -13.42 11.48 5.08
C ASP A 222 -14.56 10.48 5.27
N VAL A 223 -14.37 9.26 4.77
CA VAL A 223 -15.30 8.15 4.97
C VAL A 223 -14.60 7.07 5.78
N TYR A 224 -15.16 6.74 6.94
CA TYR A 224 -14.63 5.71 7.84
C TYR A 224 -15.53 4.48 7.81
N LEU A 225 -14.97 3.34 7.42
CA LEU A 225 -15.54 2.03 7.66
C LEU A 225 -14.93 1.51 8.97
N VAL A 226 -15.65 1.68 10.09
CA VAL A 226 -15.24 1.52 11.52
C VAL A 226 -14.73 2.82 12.18
N GLN A 227 -15.21 3.12 13.40
CA GLN A 227 -14.80 4.27 14.25
C GLN A 227 -13.88 3.80 15.38
N ALA A 228 -12.78 4.48 15.68
CA ALA A 228 -11.75 4.00 16.59
C ALA A 228 -11.94 4.23 18.12
N ASP A 229 -13.18 4.32 18.60
CA ASP A 229 -13.46 4.65 20.00
C ASP A 229 -13.82 3.46 20.91
N ALA A 230 -13.76 2.22 20.42
CA ALA A 230 -14.21 1.06 21.19
C ALA A 230 -13.20 -0.11 21.21
N PRO A 231 -12.77 -0.57 22.40
CA PRO A 231 -11.98 -1.80 22.53
C PRO A 231 -12.85 -3.01 22.16
N GLY A 232 -12.28 -3.91 21.35
CA GLY A 232 -12.97 -5.08 20.81
C GLY A 232 -13.35 -4.87 19.35
N GLY A 233 -12.60 -5.52 18.45
CA GLY A 233 -12.68 -5.36 17.00
C GLY A 233 -14.09 -5.13 16.46
N GLN A 234 -14.26 -4.09 15.64
CA GLN A 234 -15.53 -3.73 15.05
C GLN A 234 -15.66 -4.29 13.65
N THR A 235 -16.90 -4.50 13.21
CA THR A 235 -17.20 -4.84 11.81
C THR A 235 -17.95 -3.70 11.14
N ALA A 236 -17.43 -3.21 10.02
CA ALA A 236 -18.15 -2.32 9.11
C ALA A 236 -18.33 -2.99 7.76
N GLN A 237 -19.46 -2.68 7.12
CA GLN A 237 -19.72 -3.08 5.75
C GLN A 237 -20.48 -1.94 5.07
N LEU A 238 -20.02 -1.53 3.88
CA LEU A 238 -20.73 -0.63 2.99
C LEU A 238 -21.04 -1.37 1.69
N ASP A 239 -22.32 -1.45 1.34
CA ASP A 239 -22.76 -2.04 0.09
C ASP A 239 -23.10 -0.93 -0.90
N MET A 240 -22.49 -0.94 -2.08
CA MET A 240 -22.73 0.02 -3.15
C MET A 240 -23.33 -0.71 -4.36
N VAL A 241 -24.46 -0.21 -4.84
CA VAL A 241 -25.23 -0.82 -5.95
C VAL A 241 -25.37 0.16 -7.12
N GLY A 242 -26.06 -0.26 -8.19
CA GLY A 242 -26.18 0.54 -9.41
C GLY A 242 -26.64 1.99 -9.16
N GLY A 243 -25.88 2.95 -9.71
CA GLY A 243 -26.10 4.39 -9.53
C GLY A 243 -25.31 5.02 -8.38
N ALA A 244 -24.65 4.22 -7.53
CA ALA A 244 -23.81 4.70 -6.45
C ALA A 244 -22.55 5.41 -6.94
N TYR A 245 -22.27 6.61 -6.41
CA TYR A 245 -20.98 7.28 -6.64
C TYR A 245 -20.51 7.98 -5.37
N LEU A 246 -19.40 7.51 -4.79
CA LEU A 246 -18.79 8.02 -3.56
C LEU A 246 -17.47 8.75 -3.84
N PRO A 247 -17.51 10.05 -4.14
CA PRO A 247 -16.34 10.91 -4.04
C PRO A 247 -16.06 11.30 -2.58
N ALA A 248 -14.84 11.08 -2.11
CA ALA A 248 -14.39 11.55 -0.79
C ALA A 248 -12.93 12.01 -0.85
N ALA A 249 -12.49 12.81 0.11
CA ALA A 249 -11.07 13.07 0.30
C ALA A 249 -10.34 11.75 0.64
N ASN A 250 -10.78 11.01 1.65
CA ASN A 250 -10.15 9.75 2.02
C ASN A 250 -11.18 8.66 2.35
N LEU A 251 -10.79 7.40 2.11
CA LEU A 251 -11.48 6.21 2.60
C LEU A 251 -10.58 5.52 3.63
N LEU A 252 -11.08 5.34 4.85
CA LEU A 252 -10.39 4.69 5.95
C LEU A 252 -11.10 3.38 6.29
N MET A 253 -10.39 2.26 6.26
CA MET A 253 -10.95 0.92 6.45
C MET A 253 -10.32 0.20 7.64
N ALA A 254 -11.15 -0.19 8.61
CA ALA A 254 -10.77 -0.94 9.80
C ALA A 254 -9.57 -0.34 10.59
N PRO A 255 -9.53 0.97 10.88
CA PRO A 255 -8.37 1.64 11.48
C PRO A 255 -7.91 1.05 12.83
N ILE A 256 -8.77 0.33 13.54
CA ILE A 256 -8.47 -0.32 14.83
C ILE A 256 -7.96 -1.74 14.61
N ALA A 257 -6.97 -2.15 15.40
CA ALA A 257 -6.53 -3.53 15.49
C ALA A 257 -7.69 -4.51 15.75
N GLY A 258 -7.68 -5.63 15.04
CA GLY A 258 -8.71 -6.67 15.15
C GLY A 258 -10.07 -6.31 14.54
N SER A 259 -10.19 -5.16 13.86
CA SER A 259 -11.43 -4.80 13.17
C SER A 259 -11.51 -5.38 11.76
N SER A 260 -12.74 -5.50 11.26
CA SER A 260 -13.03 -5.88 9.89
C SER A 260 -13.83 -4.81 9.15
N ALA A 261 -13.42 -4.52 7.93
CA ALA A 261 -14.12 -3.59 7.05
C ALA A 261 -14.33 -4.22 5.68
N THR A 262 -15.56 -4.18 5.19
CA THR A 262 -15.92 -4.67 3.86
C THR A 262 -16.53 -3.55 3.03
N LEU A 263 -16.02 -3.35 1.82
CA LEU A 263 -16.63 -2.52 0.79
C LEU A 263 -17.10 -3.45 -0.33
N ASN A 264 -18.41 -3.52 -0.57
CA ASN A 264 -18.98 -4.28 -1.68
C ASN A 264 -19.45 -3.30 -2.76
N MET A 265 -19.04 -3.52 -4.01
CA MET A 265 -19.37 -2.68 -5.15
C MET A 265 -19.89 -3.57 -6.27
N SER A 266 -21.04 -3.20 -6.84
CA SER A 266 -21.70 -3.95 -7.91
C SER A 266 -22.29 -3.02 -8.97
N SER A 267 -22.70 -3.59 -10.11
CA SER A 267 -23.24 -2.84 -11.24
C SER A 267 -22.29 -1.73 -11.71
N ASN A 268 -22.72 -0.47 -11.70
CA ASN A 268 -21.88 0.68 -12.06
C ASN A 268 -21.53 1.55 -10.84
N ALA A 269 -21.48 0.95 -9.64
CA ALA A 269 -21.05 1.63 -8.43
C ALA A 269 -19.61 2.12 -8.56
N ALA A 270 -19.36 3.38 -8.17
CA ALA A 270 -18.04 3.99 -8.29
C ALA A 270 -17.60 4.67 -6.99
N VAL A 271 -16.32 4.52 -6.64
CA VAL A 271 -15.65 5.19 -5.53
C VAL A 271 -14.45 5.95 -6.09
N SER A 272 -14.30 7.21 -5.73
CA SER A 272 -13.13 8.01 -6.10
C SER A 272 -12.63 8.74 -4.87
N VAL A 273 -11.42 8.40 -4.42
CA VAL A 273 -10.82 8.99 -3.23
C VAL A 273 -9.41 9.49 -3.49
N ASN A 274 -8.95 10.48 -2.73
CA ASN A 274 -7.55 10.86 -2.75
C ASN A 274 -6.72 9.78 -2.05
N GLY A 275 -7.00 9.47 -0.78
CA GLY A 275 -6.27 8.44 -0.02
C GLY A 275 -7.12 7.21 0.32
N LEU A 276 -6.46 6.04 0.34
CA LEU A 276 -7.00 4.80 0.92
C LEU A 276 -6.14 4.39 2.12
N PHE A 277 -6.67 4.54 3.31
CA PHE A 277 -5.97 4.22 4.56
C PHE A 277 -6.52 2.92 5.12
N LEU A 278 -5.61 1.98 5.35
CA LEU A 278 -5.93 0.66 5.86
C LEU A 278 -5.42 0.59 7.30
N GLY A 279 -6.23 0.00 8.18
CA GLY A 279 -5.92 0.03 9.59
C GLY A 279 -4.71 -0.77 10.02
N VAL A 280 -4.32 -0.54 11.28
CA VAL A 280 -3.10 -1.11 11.84
C VAL A 280 -3.40 -2.33 12.70
N GLY A 281 -2.72 -3.45 12.42
CA GLY A 281 -2.68 -4.58 13.33
C GLY A 281 -1.78 -4.25 14.52
N ASP A 282 -2.18 -4.59 15.74
CA ASP A 282 -1.35 -4.39 16.95
C ASP A 282 -0.32 -5.53 17.16
N GLY A 283 -0.14 -6.39 16.15
CA GLY A 283 0.69 -7.60 16.21
C GLY A 283 0.04 -8.78 16.95
N THR A 284 -1.10 -8.58 17.63
CA THR A 284 -1.84 -9.64 18.35
C THR A 284 -3.21 -9.94 17.74
N SER A 285 -3.83 -8.95 17.10
CA SER A 285 -5.10 -9.08 16.38
C SER A 285 -4.97 -8.49 14.98
N ALA A 286 -5.09 -9.35 13.97
CA ALA A 286 -5.06 -8.91 12.58
C ALA A 286 -6.36 -8.20 12.20
N SER A 287 -6.25 -7.07 11.50
CA SER A 287 -7.41 -6.43 10.88
C SER A 287 -7.68 -7.06 9.52
N THR A 288 -8.96 -7.31 9.20
CA THR A 288 -9.37 -7.93 7.93
C THR A 288 -10.09 -6.92 7.06
N ILE A 289 -9.54 -6.63 5.89
CA ILE A 289 -10.10 -5.65 4.97
C ILE A 289 -10.44 -6.36 3.66
N ARG A 290 -11.69 -6.17 3.21
CA ARG A 290 -12.16 -6.75 1.96
C ARG A 290 -12.77 -5.67 1.07
N VAL A 291 -12.37 -5.68 -0.19
CA VAL A 291 -13.04 -4.92 -1.25
C VAL A 291 -13.51 -5.93 -2.28
N ASN A 292 -14.82 -6.00 -2.51
CA ASN A 292 -15.41 -6.89 -3.51
C ASN A 292 -16.00 -6.01 -4.62
N MET A 293 -15.62 -6.29 -5.87
CA MET A 293 -15.99 -5.52 -7.05
C MET A 293 -16.53 -6.48 -8.11
N SER A 294 -17.68 -6.15 -8.71
CA SER A 294 -18.29 -6.91 -9.81
C SER A 294 -18.83 -5.99 -10.90
N ASP A 295 -19.32 -6.58 -12.01
CA ASP A 295 -19.87 -5.87 -13.16
C ASP A 295 -18.93 -4.75 -13.66
N THR A 296 -19.44 -3.52 -13.83
CA THR A 296 -18.69 -2.34 -14.28
C THR A 296 -18.27 -1.44 -13.11
N SER A 297 -18.14 -1.99 -11.90
CA SER A 297 -17.81 -1.19 -10.71
C SER A 297 -16.38 -0.63 -10.78
N PHE A 298 -16.17 0.54 -10.17
CA PHE A 298 -14.94 1.30 -10.33
C PHE A 298 -14.41 1.88 -9.01
N LEU A 299 -13.20 1.51 -8.62
CA LEU A 299 -12.51 2.08 -7.45
C LEU A 299 -11.26 2.83 -7.92
N ASN A 300 -11.19 4.13 -7.62
CA ASN A 300 -10.09 5.00 -8.01
C ASN A 300 -9.44 5.67 -6.80
N VAL A 301 -8.15 5.43 -6.59
CA VAL A 301 -7.34 6.01 -5.50
C VAL A 301 -6.26 6.89 -6.10
N LEU A 302 -6.40 8.21 -5.93
CA LEU A 302 -5.60 9.24 -6.62
C LEU A 302 -4.22 9.52 -5.97
N LEU A 303 -4.03 9.16 -4.71
CA LEU A 303 -2.78 9.26 -3.95
C LEU A 303 -2.60 7.98 -3.12
N GLY A 304 -1.82 7.03 -3.64
CA GLY A 304 -1.63 5.70 -3.04
C GLY A 304 -0.71 5.68 -1.81
N THR A 305 -1.08 6.38 -0.74
CA THR A 305 -0.50 6.09 0.57
C THR A 305 -1.32 5.00 1.24
N ILE A 306 -0.99 3.74 0.94
CA ILE A 306 -1.48 2.60 1.71
C ILE A 306 -0.47 2.38 2.83
N VAL A 307 -0.81 2.85 4.03
CA VAL A 307 0.00 2.63 5.22
C VAL A 307 -0.23 1.18 5.66
N ASN A 308 0.62 0.27 5.18
CA ASN A 308 0.60 -1.12 5.65
C ASN A 308 1.45 -1.24 6.92
N SER A 309 0.79 -1.54 8.04
CA SER A 309 1.47 -2.05 9.23
C SER A 309 1.46 -3.57 9.25
N THR A 310 2.47 -4.18 9.86
CA THR A 310 2.49 -5.61 10.15
C THR A 310 1.17 -6.13 10.74
N GLY A 311 0.63 -7.22 10.18
CA GLY A 311 -0.60 -7.87 10.68
C GLY A 311 -1.90 -7.51 9.95
N LEU A 312 -1.81 -7.02 8.71
CA LEU A 312 -2.95 -6.68 7.87
C LEU A 312 -3.29 -7.80 6.87
N ASP A 313 -4.56 -8.18 6.78
CA ASP A 313 -5.10 -9.07 5.73
C ASP A 313 -6.03 -8.26 4.82
N LEU A 314 -5.49 -7.73 3.71
CA LEU A 314 -6.24 -7.05 2.67
C LEU A 314 -6.46 -8.02 1.50
N LEU A 315 -7.72 -8.11 1.07
CA LEU A 315 -8.10 -8.82 -0.14
C LEU A 315 -8.99 -7.92 -1.02
N VAL A 316 -8.59 -7.73 -2.26
CA VAL A 316 -9.44 -7.14 -3.29
C VAL A 316 -9.86 -8.25 -4.25
N THR A 317 -11.16 -8.57 -4.28
CA THR A 317 -11.73 -9.55 -5.20
C THR A 317 -12.46 -8.82 -6.31
N MET A 318 -12.05 -9.05 -7.55
CA MET A 318 -12.59 -8.41 -8.75
C MET A 318 -13.25 -9.44 -9.65
N ASP A 319 -14.41 -9.10 -10.20
CA ASP A 319 -15.19 -9.91 -11.15
C ASP A 319 -15.61 -9.05 -12.35
N ASP A 320 -15.94 -9.69 -13.48
CA ASP A 320 -16.40 -9.07 -14.72
C ASP A 320 -15.55 -7.85 -15.18
N ASP A 321 -16.18 -6.80 -15.70
CA ASP A 321 -15.53 -5.59 -16.22
C ASP A 321 -15.14 -4.58 -15.11
N SER A 322 -14.88 -5.04 -13.89
CA SER A 322 -14.56 -4.16 -12.78
C SER A 322 -13.14 -3.60 -12.91
N ILE A 323 -12.98 -2.34 -12.49
CA ILE A 323 -11.72 -1.60 -12.67
C ILE A 323 -11.27 -1.01 -11.35
N LEU A 324 -10.04 -1.34 -10.96
CA LEU A 324 -9.34 -0.75 -9.82
C LEU A 324 -8.17 0.10 -10.32
N ARG A 325 -8.08 1.37 -9.91
CA ARG A 325 -6.96 2.26 -10.20
C ARG A 325 -6.25 2.71 -8.93
N LEU A 326 -4.93 2.51 -8.91
CA LEU A 326 -4.06 2.91 -7.81
C LEU A 326 -2.94 3.81 -8.34
N ALA A 327 -2.92 5.07 -7.92
CA ALA A 327 -1.82 5.99 -8.18
C ALA A 327 -0.68 5.80 -7.17
N ASN A 328 0.59 5.86 -7.59
CA ASN A 328 1.78 5.81 -6.73
C ASN A 328 1.86 4.60 -5.77
N GLY A 329 1.18 3.48 -6.07
CA GLY A 329 1.18 2.30 -5.22
C GLY A 329 2.51 1.54 -5.25
N ASP A 330 2.98 1.07 -4.09
CA ASP A 330 4.00 0.02 -4.02
C ASP A 330 3.42 -1.27 -4.65
N LEU A 331 3.87 -1.58 -5.86
CA LEU A 331 3.38 -2.70 -6.66
C LEU A 331 3.54 -4.08 -5.99
N ALA A 332 4.41 -4.20 -4.98
CA ALA A 332 4.76 -5.48 -4.39
C ALA A 332 3.60 -6.14 -3.62
N TRP A 333 2.77 -5.37 -2.93
CA TRP A 333 1.64 -5.91 -2.15
C TRP A 333 0.37 -6.07 -3.00
N ALA A 334 0.09 -5.13 -3.90
CA ALA A 334 -1.13 -5.15 -4.73
C ALA A 334 -1.17 -6.40 -5.63
N ASN A 335 -0.02 -6.82 -6.17
CA ASN A 335 0.09 -8.05 -6.97
C ASN A 335 -0.19 -9.34 -6.18
N THR A 336 -0.19 -9.29 -4.84
CA THR A 336 -0.52 -10.44 -3.98
C THR A 336 -1.92 -10.37 -3.37
N ALA A 337 -2.53 -9.18 -3.32
CA ALA A 337 -3.81 -8.93 -2.65
C ALA A 337 -4.99 -8.78 -3.62
N VAL A 338 -4.75 -8.51 -4.90
CA VAL A 338 -5.80 -8.39 -5.93
C VAL A 338 -5.97 -9.73 -6.64
N VAL A 339 -7.19 -10.28 -6.60
CA VAL A 339 -7.52 -11.59 -7.18
C VAL A 339 -8.80 -11.54 -8.01
N ALA A 340 -8.88 -12.39 -9.02
CA ALA A 340 -10.12 -12.59 -9.77
C ALA A 340 -11.08 -13.50 -8.99
N ALA A 341 -12.38 -13.15 -8.98
CA ALA A 341 -13.42 -13.87 -8.26
C ALA A 341 -13.54 -15.32 -8.74
N ASN A 342 -13.46 -15.54 -10.06
CA ASN A 342 -13.54 -16.85 -10.67
C ASN A 342 -12.23 -17.22 -11.39
N ALA A 343 -11.13 -17.12 -10.64
CA ALA A 343 -9.81 -17.58 -11.09
C ALA A 343 -9.80 -19.07 -11.51
N ALA A 344 -10.64 -19.91 -10.89
CA ALA A 344 -10.80 -21.32 -11.27
C ALA A 344 -11.49 -21.50 -12.63
N GLY A 345 -12.31 -20.53 -13.05
CA GLY A 345 -12.95 -20.46 -14.36
C GLY A 345 -12.07 -19.84 -15.46
N GLY A 346 -10.84 -19.44 -15.13
CA GLY A 346 -9.87 -18.89 -16.08
C GLY A 346 -9.71 -17.38 -16.03
N GLU A 347 -10.43 -16.68 -15.15
CA GLU A 347 -10.21 -15.24 -14.98
C GLU A 347 -8.83 -14.95 -14.39
N THR A 348 -8.23 -13.88 -14.87
CA THR A 348 -6.91 -13.41 -14.41
C THR A 348 -6.97 -11.91 -14.21
N ILE A 349 -6.13 -11.40 -13.31
CA ILE A 349 -5.98 -9.96 -13.14
C ILE A 349 -4.86 -9.47 -14.04
N LEU A 350 -5.16 -8.49 -14.90
CA LEU A 350 -4.16 -7.73 -15.64
C LEU A 350 -3.91 -6.42 -14.92
N ALA A 351 -2.65 -6.19 -14.53
CA ALA A 351 -2.17 -4.89 -14.08
C ALA A 351 -1.50 -4.15 -15.24
N THR A 352 -2.01 -2.98 -15.60
CA THR A 352 -1.53 -2.13 -16.69
C THR A 352 -1.11 -0.77 -16.16
N ASP A 353 0.10 -0.32 -16.48
CA ASP A 353 0.48 1.08 -16.29
C ASP A 353 -0.23 1.94 -17.32
N VAL A 354 -1.14 2.80 -16.87
CA VAL A 354 -1.94 3.70 -17.72
C VAL A 354 -1.36 5.12 -17.78
N GLY A 355 -0.16 5.32 -17.22
CA GLY A 355 0.57 6.59 -17.20
C GLY A 355 0.49 7.32 -15.86
N GLU A 356 1.38 8.30 -15.68
CA GLU A 356 1.43 9.19 -14.49
C GLU A 356 1.60 8.45 -13.15
N GLY A 357 2.15 7.23 -13.17
CA GLY A 357 2.30 6.40 -11.97
C GLY A 357 1.01 5.75 -11.51
N VAL A 358 -0.01 5.65 -12.39
CA VAL A 358 -1.28 4.98 -12.12
C VAL A 358 -1.26 3.58 -12.71
N ILE A 359 -1.57 2.60 -11.87
CA ILE A 359 -1.75 1.21 -12.27
C ILE A 359 -3.23 0.90 -12.27
N GLU A 360 -3.72 0.42 -13.41
CA GLU A 360 -5.06 -0.08 -13.61
C GLU A 360 -5.06 -1.60 -13.54
N TYR A 361 -5.89 -2.14 -12.64
CA TYR A 361 -6.18 -3.56 -12.54
C TYR A 361 -7.53 -3.82 -13.19
N THR A 362 -7.58 -4.77 -14.11
CA THR A 362 -8.80 -5.23 -14.79
C THR A 362 -8.88 -6.74 -14.74
N VAL A 363 -10.09 -7.29 -14.68
CA VAL A 363 -10.27 -8.73 -14.89
C VAL A 363 -10.19 -9.00 -16.39
N LEU A 364 -9.34 -9.95 -16.76
CA LEU A 364 -9.38 -10.58 -18.07
C LEU A 364 -10.02 -11.94 -17.90
N LEU A 365 -11.04 -12.20 -18.71
CA LEU A 365 -11.46 -13.57 -18.96
C LEU A 365 -10.32 -14.25 -19.73
N GLY A 366 -9.52 -15.05 -19.04
CA GLY A 366 -8.57 -15.92 -19.72
C GLY A 366 -9.38 -16.83 -20.63
N LEU A 367 -9.07 -16.78 -21.93
CA LEU A 367 -9.81 -17.59 -22.90
C LEU A 367 -9.77 -19.06 -22.43
N PRO A 368 -10.93 -19.73 -22.31
CA PRO A 368 -10.99 -21.08 -21.80
C PRO A 368 -10.02 -21.96 -22.59
N ILE A 369 -9.10 -22.60 -21.88
CA ILE A 369 -8.12 -23.51 -22.49
C ILE A 369 -8.92 -24.70 -23.06
N PRO A 370 -8.87 -24.95 -24.38
CA PRO A 370 -9.62 -26.05 -24.96
C PRO A 370 -9.08 -27.37 -24.42
N GLU A 371 -9.94 -28.22 -23.87
CA GLU A 371 -9.59 -29.62 -23.64
C GLU A 371 -9.55 -30.31 -25.01
N VAL A 372 -8.41 -30.92 -25.37
CA VAL A 372 -8.15 -31.48 -26.70
C VAL A 372 -8.06 -33.00 -26.63
N TRP A 373 -8.76 -33.70 -27.52
CA TRP A 373 -8.65 -35.16 -27.68
C TRP A 373 -8.68 -35.57 -29.16
N ILE A 374 -8.25 -36.79 -29.45
CA ILE A 374 -8.07 -37.29 -30.82
C ILE A 374 -8.60 -38.72 -30.94
N ASP A 375 -9.24 -39.05 -32.06
CA ASP A 375 -9.58 -40.42 -32.45
C ASP A 375 -8.85 -40.83 -33.74
N SER A 376 -9.24 -41.93 -34.37
CA SER A 376 -8.60 -42.41 -35.61
C SER A 376 -8.87 -41.55 -36.85
N GLN A 377 -9.78 -40.57 -36.77
CA GLN A 377 -10.27 -39.79 -37.90
C GLN A 377 -10.23 -38.27 -37.66
N ASN A 378 -10.38 -37.80 -36.42
CA ASN A 378 -10.58 -36.39 -36.10
C ASN A 378 -9.81 -35.95 -34.84
N LEU A 379 -9.43 -34.68 -34.83
CA LEU A 379 -9.05 -33.92 -33.65
C LEU A 379 -10.30 -33.18 -33.13
N TYR A 380 -10.55 -33.25 -31.82
CA TYR A 380 -11.68 -32.61 -31.16
C TYR A 380 -11.20 -31.70 -30.03
N TRP A 381 -12.03 -30.72 -29.69
CA TRP A 381 -11.83 -29.90 -28.50
C TRP A 381 -13.13 -29.35 -27.92
N THR A 382 -13.12 -29.02 -26.63
CA THR A 382 -14.20 -28.25 -26.00
C THR A 382 -14.22 -26.83 -26.55
N SER A 383 -15.42 -26.34 -26.87
CA SER A 383 -15.60 -25.04 -27.51
C SER A 383 -16.64 -24.17 -26.81
N VAL A 384 -16.37 -22.85 -26.80
CA VAL A 384 -17.17 -21.82 -26.14
C VAL A 384 -17.70 -20.87 -27.20
N ALA A 385 -19.01 -20.62 -27.17
CA ALA A 385 -19.68 -19.77 -28.14
C ALA A 385 -19.08 -18.35 -28.13
N GLY A 386 -18.90 -17.76 -29.32
CA GLY A 386 -18.31 -16.44 -29.49
C GLY A 386 -16.81 -16.45 -29.76
N LEU A 387 -16.12 -17.56 -29.52
CA LEU A 387 -14.69 -17.70 -29.82
C LEU A 387 -14.43 -18.30 -31.21
N GLN A 388 -13.21 -18.08 -31.69
CA GLN A 388 -12.61 -18.71 -32.85
C GLN A 388 -11.44 -19.59 -32.42
N TYR A 389 -11.13 -20.60 -33.24
CA TYR A 389 -10.05 -21.54 -32.97
C TYR A 389 -9.08 -21.66 -34.13
N SER A 390 -7.80 -21.81 -33.79
CA SER A 390 -6.75 -22.24 -34.71
C SER A 390 -6.18 -23.58 -34.27
N VAL A 391 -5.81 -24.41 -35.23
CA VAL A 391 -5.11 -25.68 -35.00
C VAL A 391 -3.77 -25.63 -35.70
N SER A 392 -2.72 -25.99 -34.97
CA SER A 392 -1.37 -26.16 -35.49
C SER A 392 -0.88 -27.58 -35.22
N ASN A 393 0.06 -28.06 -36.03
CA ASN A 393 0.72 -29.35 -35.81
C ASN A 393 2.25 -29.25 -35.88
N THR A 394 2.92 -30.24 -35.30
CA THR A 394 4.37 -30.46 -35.42
C THR A 394 4.66 -31.96 -35.35
N THR A 395 5.72 -32.44 -35.98
CA THR A 395 6.20 -33.83 -35.82
C THR A 395 7.25 -33.97 -34.72
N ASP A 396 7.69 -32.85 -34.14
CA ASP A 396 8.69 -32.80 -33.07
C ASP A 396 8.33 -31.72 -32.05
N LEU A 397 8.13 -32.11 -30.79
CA LEU A 397 7.86 -31.20 -29.68
C LEU A 397 9.10 -30.45 -29.19
N VAL A 398 10.30 -30.92 -29.50
CA VAL A 398 11.56 -30.40 -28.93
C VAL A 398 12.15 -29.30 -29.80
N SER A 399 12.20 -29.51 -31.12
CA SER A 399 12.84 -28.58 -32.05
C SER A 399 11.98 -28.23 -33.28
N GLY A 400 10.80 -28.83 -33.41
CA GLY A 400 9.91 -28.61 -34.54
C GLY A 400 9.25 -27.23 -34.47
N SER A 401 9.20 -26.54 -35.62
CA SER A 401 8.34 -25.38 -35.77
C SER A 401 6.88 -25.85 -35.89
N TRP A 402 5.99 -25.21 -35.14
CA TRP A 402 4.55 -25.43 -35.30
C TRP A 402 4.10 -24.87 -36.65
N MET A 403 3.46 -25.71 -37.46
CA MET A 403 2.82 -25.29 -38.70
C MET A 403 1.34 -25.07 -38.44
N GLU A 404 0.82 -23.90 -38.84
CA GLU A 404 -0.62 -23.65 -38.82
C GLU A 404 -1.28 -24.60 -39.83
N TRP A 405 -2.25 -25.36 -39.34
CA TRP A 405 -3.01 -26.30 -40.16
C TRP A 405 -4.34 -25.68 -40.59
N THR A 406 -5.04 -25.05 -39.66
CA THR A 406 -6.28 -24.34 -39.93
C THR A 406 -6.51 -23.23 -38.91
N ASN A 407 -7.26 -22.22 -39.29
CA ASN A 407 -7.49 -21.00 -38.52
C ASN A 407 -8.90 -20.49 -38.81
N GLY A 408 -9.49 -19.71 -37.90
CA GLY A 408 -10.83 -19.15 -38.08
C GLY A 408 -11.96 -20.15 -37.88
N ILE A 409 -11.75 -21.23 -37.13
CA ILE A 409 -12.82 -22.19 -36.85
C ILE A 409 -13.78 -21.57 -35.83
N ALA A 410 -14.97 -21.18 -36.28
CA ALA A 410 -16.01 -20.68 -35.39
C ALA A 410 -16.43 -21.76 -34.37
N ALA A 411 -16.66 -21.36 -33.12
CA ALA A 411 -17.17 -22.24 -32.09
C ALA A 411 -18.54 -22.84 -32.48
N THR A 412 -18.65 -24.17 -32.43
CA THR A 412 -19.92 -24.88 -32.29
C THR A 412 -20.16 -25.15 -30.80
N PRO A 413 -21.37 -24.98 -30.24
CA PRO A 413 -21.58 -25.17 -28.81
C PRO A 413 -21.10 -26.53 -28.29
N GLY A 414 -20.23 -26.53 -27.28
CA GLY A 414 -19.75 -27.72 -26.57
C GLY A 414 -18.52 -28.38 -27.19
N THR A 415 -18.56 -28.72 -28.48
CA THR A 415 -17.41 -29.39 -29.13
C THR A 415 -17.23 -28.94 -30.57
N ASN A 416 -15.98 -28.75 -30.97
CA ASN A 416 -15.55 -28.60 -32.36
C ASN A 416 -14.68 -29.81 -32.77
N SER A 417 -14.58 -30.04 -34.09
CA SER A 417 -13.73 -31.10 -34.63
C SER A 417 -13.21 -30.77 -36.01
N ILE A 418 -12.01 -31.26 -36.35
CA ILE A 418 -11.51 -31.29 -37.73
C ILE A 418 -10.96 -32.67 -38.10
N PRO A 419 -11.13 -33.13 -39.36
CA PRO A 419 -10.57 -34.40 -39.83
C PRO A 419 -9.05 -34.36 -39.81
N LEU A 420 -8.39 -35.40 -39.31
CA LEU A 420 -6.92 -35.50 -39.30
C LEU A 420 -6.35 -35.45 -40.72
N PRO A 421 -5.13 -34.89 -40.92
CA PRO A 421 -4.52 -34.85 -42.23
C PRO A 421 -4.23 -36.26 -42.73
N VAL A 422 -4.62 -36.54 -43.97
CA VAL A 422 -4.53 -37.88 -44.60
C VAL A 422 -3.07 -38.36 -44.74
N ASP A 423 -2.12 -37.42 -44.73
CA ASP A 423 -0.70 -37.64 -45.03
C ASP A 423 0.26 -37.26 -43.88
N THR A 424 -0.23 -37.01 -42.65
CA THR A 424 0.68 -36.65 -41.54
C THR A 424 1.43 -37.86 -41.00
N TYR A 425 2.75 -37.82 -41.21
CA TYR A 425 3.76 -38.74 -40.69
C TYR A 425 3.61 -38.94 -39.18
N ASN A 426 3.53 -40.21 -38.79
CA ASN A 426 3.42 -40.66 -37.41
C ASN A 426 4.80 -40.60 -36.72
N PRO A 427 4.97 -39.91 -35.57
CA PRO A 427 3.96 -39.19 -34.78
C PRO A 427 3.82 -37.70 -35.14
N ALA A 428 2.58 -37.18 -35.06
CA ALA A 428 2.27 -35.76 -35.13
C ALA A 428 1.61 -35.30 -33.82
N PHE A 429 2.01 -34.13 -33.33
CA PHE A 429 1.46 -33.44 -32.18
C PHE A 429 0.59 -32.28 -32.64
N PHE A 430 -0.50 -32.01 -31.92
CA PHE A 430 -1.47 -30.98 -32.27
C PHE A 430 -1.62 -29.99 -31.13
N LYS A 431 -1.88 -28.74 -31.47
CA LYS A 431 -2.18 -27.65 -30.55
C LYS A 431 -3.40 -26.91 -31.07
N VAL A 432 -4.36 -26.66 -30.18
CA VAL A 432 -5.55 -25.85 -30.46
C VAL A 432 -5.45 -24.57 -29.63
N ASN A 433 -5.61 -23.40 -30.26
CA ASN A 433 -5.66 -22.12 -29.55
C ASN A 433 -7.04 -21.50 -29.76
N ALA A 434 -7.62 -20.96 -28.69
CA ALA A 434 -8.81 -20.13 -28.72
C ALA A 434 -8.41 -18.65 -28.86
N TYR A 435 -9.21 -17.85 -29.56
CA TYR A 435 -9.07 -16.40 -29.66
C TYR A 435 -10.42 -15.74 -30.00
N GLU A 436 -10.54 -14.43 -29.79
CA GLU A 436 -11.74 -13.64 -30.14
C GLU A 436 -11.69 -13.12 -31.59
#